data_AF-A0A4Q4XYJ4-F1
#
_entry.id   AF-A0A4Q4XYJ4-F1
#
_cell.length_a   1.000
_cell.length_b   1.000
_cell.length_c   1.000
_cell.angle_alpha   90.00
_cell.angle_beta   90.00
_cell.angle_gamma   90.00
#
_symmetry.space_group_name_H-M   'P 1'
#
loop_
_entity.id
_entity.type
_entity.pdbx_description
1 polymer ?
#
loop_
_entity_poly.entity_id
_entity_poly.type
_entity_poly.pdbx_seq_one_letter_code
_entity_poly.pdbx_strand_id
1 'polypeptide(L)'
;MFCHEAEVLWETEQSHDSCMTMASAVVLSLCLIGHGKDHAVHSYAKEALRMGTRLGLFENEEEPANEKPLENMSQDDMTVRCHAAWGVFNWNVLVSIFYRQPGSECPVKSPTLPIPGDEAAKTVPGQFPEDDHLVHEALLGNTFPALCHFWRITYGARWIYYPDEDCPPDKFKMAIAEHKFRELIAWAEGLSRRLIRREQSPHHVAVFHIWLHCIMLDIFRRFMKGSSDDRFRMATFSAWDSSPDAAFAASVNQLKTLIVEYRTNYVASAYSILWHSGLIYLANAMLQDTSDPEWRLYFLLCIYGYESLSRPYRISEVIVQGLLSMTLRDTNMSASEARKIMKDLKESGLDYVKKNMEEEVRATFMLDLTLALSDPVGATVENMAKEFDSLAVFQDFLDQNRMEM
;
A
#
# COMPACT_ATOMS: atom_id res chain seq x y z
N MET A 1 -4.44 -23.88 -7.50
CA MET A 1 -3.63 -25.11 -7.35
C MET A 1 -2.41 -24.85 -6.46
N PHE A 2 -1.38 -24.13 -6.92
CA PHE A 2 -0.18 -23.88 -6.09
C PHE A 2 -0.43 -23.17 -4.75
N CYS A 3 -1.32 -22.17 -4.71
CA CYS A 3 -1.70 -21.51 -3.45
C CYS A 3 -2.31 -22.50 -2.44
N HIS A 4 -3.19 -23.39 -2.90
CA HIS A 4 -3.83 -24.38 -2.05
C HIS A 4 -2.84 -25.43 -1.54
N GLU A 5 -1.93 -25.89 -2.41
CA GLU A 5 -0.86 -26.81 -2.02
C GLU A 5 0.08 -26.17 -0.97
N ALA A 6 0.40 -24.89 -1.14
CA ALA A 6 1.20 -24.15 -0.16
C ALA A 6 0.46 -23.92 1.17
N GLU A 7 -0.87 -23.71 1.16
CA GLU A 7 -1.70 -23.69 2.37
C GLU A 7 -1.70 -25.05 3.09
N VAL A 8 -1.80 -26.17 2.36
CA VAL A 8 -1.73 -27.52 2.94
C VAL A 8 -0.36 -27.80 3.55
N LEU A 9 0.73 -27.41 2.88
CA LEU A 9 2.09 -27.54 3.43
C LEU A 9 2.29 -26.64 4.66
N TRP A 10 1.67 -25.47 4.68
CA TRP A 10 1.73 -24.58 5.83
C TRP A 10 1.15 -25.24 7.10
N GLU A 11 0.07 -26.01 6.99
CA GLU A 11 -0.55 -26.68 8.13
C GLU A 11 0.44 -27.58 8.90
N THR A 12 1.38 -28.21 8.19
CA THR A 12 2.42 -29.05 8.78
C THR A 12 3.65 -28.24 9.24
N GLU A 13 4.09 -27.28 8.44
CA GLU A 13 5.36 -26.56 8.64
C GLU A 13 5.27 -25.43 9.67
N GLN A 14 4.06 -24.88 9.93
CA GLN A 14 3.89 -23.73 10.84
C GLN A 14 4.29 -24.01 12.30
N SER A 15 4.44 -25.28 12.68
CA SER A 15 4.93 -25.69 14.00
C SER A 15 6.45 -25.59 14.15
N HIS A 16 7.18 -25.46 13.04
CA HIS A 16 8.63 -25.37 13.00
C HIS A 16 9.11 -23.94 12.75
N ASP A 17 9.61 -23.30 13.80
CA ASP A 17 10.18 -21.97 13.72
C ASP A 17 11.50 -21.99 12.92
N SER A 18 11.47 -21.44 11.70
CA SER A 18 12.65 -21.22 10.88
C SER A 18 12.51 -19.95 10.04
N CYS A 19 13.64 -19.37 9.61
CA CYS A 19 13.63 -18.23 8.70
C CYS A 19 12.91 -18.54 7.37
N MET A 20 12.97 -19.79 6.91
CA MET A 20 12.28 -20.24 5.69
C MET A 20 10.77 -20.32 5.89
N THR A 21 10.32 -20.85 7.04
CA THR A 21 8.89 -20.89 7.39
C THR A 21 8.33 -19.47 7.51
N MET A 22 9.06 -18.56 8.15
CA MET A 22 8.70 -17.13 8.22
C MET A 22 8.56 -16.48 6.85
N ALA A 23 9.55 -16.67 5.97
CA ALA A 23 9.51 -16.11 4.63
C ALA A 23 8.35 -16.70 3.81
N SER A 24 8.07 -17.99 3.98
CA SER A 24 6.94 -18.67 3.33
C SER A 24 5.60 -18.08 3.79
N ALA A 25 5.44 -17.76 5.07
CA ALA A 25 4.26 -17.09 5.60
C ALA A 25 4.03 -15.72 4.93
N VAL A 26 5.09 -14.93 4.75
CA VAL A 26 5.03 -13.63 4.06
C VAL A 26 4.60 -13.80 2.60
N VAL A 27 5.18 -14.76 1.88
CA VAL A 27 4.83 -15.01 0.48
C VAL A 27 3.39 -15.50 0.34
N LEU A 28 2.94 -16.41 1.22
CA LEU A 28 1.55 -16.86 1.29
C LEU A 28 0.60 -15.69 1.54
N SER A 29 0.92 -14.85 2.54
CA SER A 29 0.17 -13.64 2.85
C SER A 29 0.05 -12.71 1.64
N LEU A 30 1.14 -12.46 0.90
CA LEU A 30 1.15 -11.66 -0.31
C LEU A 30 0.28 -12.25 -1.43
N CYS A 31 0.33 -13.56 -1.64
CA CYS A 31 -0.51 -14.24 -2.64
C CYS A 31 -2.01 -14.06 -2.34
N LEU A 32 -2.38 -14.02 -1.06
CA LEU A 32 -3.78 -13.98 -0.63
C LEU A 32 -4.43 -12.59 -0.76
N ILE A 33 -3.65 -11.51 -0.75
CA ILE A 33 -4.16 -10.13 -0.98
C ILE A 33 -4.92 -10.05 -2.30
N GLY A 34 -4.36 -10.62 -3.37
CA GLY A 34 -4.99 -10.59 -4.70
C GLY A 34 -6.24 -11.46 -4.81
N HIS A 35 -6.37 -12.48 -3.95
CA HIS A 35 -7.48 -13.42 -3.98
C HIS A 35 -8.68 -12.96 -3.14
N GLY A 36 -8.54 -11.85 -2.40
CA GLY A 36 -9.58 -11.37 -1.49
C GLY A 36 -9.83 -12.35 -0.35
N LYS A 37 -8.74 -12.85 0.24
CA LYS A 37 -8.75 -13.66 1.45
C LYS A 37 -8.08 -12.89 2.59
N ASP A 38 -8.45 -11.62 2.78
CA ASP A 38 -7.77 -10.72 3.70
C ASP A 38 -7.69 -11.25 5.14
N HIS A 39 -8.72 -11.95 5.62
CA HIS A 39 -8.69 -12.63 6.92
C HIS A 39 -7.52 -13.64 7.06
N ALA A 40 -7.14 -14.30 5.96
CA ALA A 40 -5.99 -15.18 5.94
C ALA A 40 -4.68 -14.39 5.84
N VAL A 41 -4.65 -13.30 5.05
CA VAL A 41 -3.48 -12.41 4.88
C VAL A 41 -2.91 -11.99 6.25
N HIS A 42 -3.75 -11.45 7.13
CA HIS A 42 -3.30 -10.97 8.44
C HIS A 42 -2.83 -12.11 9.34
N SER A 43 -3.43 -13.30 9.23
CA SER A 43 -3.09 -14.46 10.06
C SER A 43 -1.67 -14.95 9.76
N TYR A 44 -1.31 -15.04 8.47
CA TYR A 44 0.06 -15.39 8.05
C TYR A 44 1.07 -14.32 8.42
N ALA A 45 0.75 -13.03 8.21
CA ALA A 45 1.65 -11.92 8.55
C ALA A 45 1.97 -11.88 10.06
N LYS A 46 0.93 -12.07 10.88
CA LYS A 46 1.01 -12.18 12.34
C LYS A 46 1.83 -13.38 12.78
N GLU A 47 1.63 -14.55 12.19
CA GLU A 47 2.41 -15.73 12.57
C GLU A 47 3.88 -15.58 12.16
N ALA A 48 4.17 -14.95 11.01
CA ALA A 48 5.54 -14.63 10.62
C ALA A 48 6.25 -13.74 11.65
N LEU A 49 5.53 -12.74 12.19
CA LEU A 49 6.04 -11.87 13.24
C LEU A 49 6.31 -12.64 14.53
N ARG A 50 5.36 -13.47 14.98
CA ARG A 50 5.49 -14.31 16.18
C ARG A 50 6.65 -15.31 16.08
N MET A 51 6.79 -16.00 14.95
CA MET A 51 7.94 -16.86 14.67
C MET A 51 9.25 -16.08 14.77
N GLY A 52 9.30 -14.87 14.19
CA GLY A 52 10.46 -14.00 14.28
C GLY A 52 10.81 -13.62 15.72
N THR A 53 9.82 -13.32 16.55
CA THR A 53 10.03 -13.05 17.99
C THR A 53 10.57 -14.28 18.71
N ARG A 54 10.01 -15.48 18.48
CA ARG A 54 10.49 -16.74 19.07
C ARG A 54 11.92 -17.10 18.63
N LEU A 55 12.30 -16.72 17.40
CA LEU A 55 13.66 -16.87 16.88
C LEU A 55 14.63 -15.79 17.37
N GLY A 56 14.16 -14.79 18.13
CA GLY A 56 14.95 -13.67 18.63
C GLY A 56 15.33 -12.64 17.56
N LEU A 57 14.57 -12.57 16.46
CA LEU A 57 14.77 -11.61 15.37
C LEU A 57 14.03 -10.28 15.61
N PHE A 58 13.03 -10.29 16.49
CA PHE A 58 12.29 -9.13 16.97
C PHE A 58 12.29 -9.10 18.49
N GLU A 59 12.25 -7.91 19.09
CA GLU A 59 12.11 -7.77 20.54
C GLU A 59 10.74 -8.26 21.01
N ASN A 60 10.69 -8.93 22.16
CA ASN A 60 9.47 -9.24 22.88
C ASN A 60 9.29 -8.21 24.01
N GLU A 61 8.06 -7.75 24.27
CA GLU A 61 7.79 -6.76 25.33
C GLU A 61 8.06 -7.32 26.73
N GLU A 62 7.93 -8.64 26.90
CA GLU A 62 8.06 -9.32 28.20
C GLU A 62 9.48 -9.83 28.48
N GLU A 63 10.27 -10.12 27.45
CA GLU A 63 11.67 -10.55 27.55
C GLU A 63 12.48 -9.93 26.41
N PRO A 64 13.44 -9.02 26.68
CA PRO A 64 14.29 -8.48 25.62
C PRO A 64 14.99 -9.65 24.91
N ALA A 65 15.01 -9.60 23.57
CA ALA A 65 15.58 -10.67 22.76
C ALA A 65 16.96 -11.04 23.30
N ASN A 66 17.11 -12.29 23.73
CA ASN A 66 18.38 -12.80 24.25
C ASN A 66 19.37 -12.71 23.08
N GLU A 67 20.23 -11.70 23.08
CA GLU A 67 21.26 -11.49 22.07
C GLU A 67 22.21 -12.68 22.11
N LYS A 68 21.88 -13.75 21.36
CA LYS A 68 22.86 -14.79 21.08
C LYS A 68 24.04 -14.08 20.41
N PRO A 69 25.28 -14.23 20.91
CA PRO A 69 26.42 -13.54 20.34
C PRO A 69 26.49 -13.86 18.84
N LEU A 70 26.35 -12.81 18.04
CA LEU A 70 26.48 -12.85 16.57
C LEU A 70 27.85 -13.40 16.14
N GLU A 71 28.81 -13.47 17.06
CA GLU A 71 30.21 -13.84 16.88
C GLU A 71 30.44 -15.29 16.42
N ASN A 72 29.48 -16.20 16.59
CA ASN A 72 29.64 -17.63 16.25
C ASN A 72 28.80 -18.12 15.05
N MET A 73 28.13 -17.22 14.32
CA MET A 73 27.29 -17.61 13.17
C MET A 73 28.04 -17.57 11.84
N SER A 74 27.67 -18.48 10.93
CA SER A 74 28.15 -18.41 9.55
C SER A 74 27.62 -17.17 8.84
N GLN A 75 28.34 -16.70 7.81
CA GLN A 75 27.92 -15.55 7.01
C GLN A 75 26.58 -15.82 6.28
N ASP A 76 26.36 -17.06 5.83
CA ASP A 76 25.14 -17.44 5.13
C ASP A 76 23.93 -17.43 6.08
N ASP A 77 24.09 -17.95 7.30
CA ASP A 77 23.04 -17.92 8.33
C ASP A 77 22.69 -16.48 8.74
N MET A 78 23.69 -15.60 8.82
CA MET A 78 23.50 -14.17 9.05
C MET A 78 22.68 -13.52 7.94
N THR A 79 23.04 -13.75 6.68
CA THR A 79 22.33 -13.21 5.52
C THR A 79 20.87 -13.66 5.51
N VAL A 80 20.60 -14.95 5.71
CA VAL A 80 19.24 -15.51 5.74
C VAL A 80 18.40 -14.87 6.85
N ARG A 81 18.94 -14.73 8.05
CA ARG A 81 18.25 -14.08 9.18
C ARG A 81 17.95 -12.61 8.92
N CYS A 82 18.90 -11.87 8.36
CA CYS A 82 18.69 -10.46 8.05
C CYS A 82 17.60 -10.28 6.98
N HIS A 83 17.62 -11.07 5.91
CA HIS A 83 16.57 -11.02 4.89
C HIS A 83 15.20 -11.42 5.43
N ALA A 84 15.12 -12.49 6.23
CA ALA A 84 13.85 -12.92 6.81
C ALA A 84 13.28 -11.85 7.77
N ALA A 85 14.10 -11.31 8.66
CA ALA A 85 13.67 -10.29 9.62
C ALA A 85 13.18 -9.01 8.91
N TRP A 86 13.98 -8.47 7.99
CA TRP A 86 13.61 -7.26 7.26
C TRP A 86 12.45 -7.49 6.28
N GLY A 87 12.33 -8.69 5.71
CA GLY A 87 11.19 -9.07 4.85
C GLY A 87 9.88 -9.11 5.64
N VAL A 88 9.88 -9.76 6.80
CA VAL A 88 8.72 -9.79 7.72
C VAL A 88 8.37 -8.40 8.22
N PHE A 89 9.36 -7.58 8.57
CA PHE A 89 9.13 -6.19 8.98
C PHE A 89 8.47 -5.39 7.86
N ASN A 90 9.07 -5.35 6.66
CA ASN A 90 8.54 -4.60 5.52
C ASN A 90 7.11 -5.03 5.18
N TRP A 91 6.84 -6.33 5.20
CA TRP A 91 5.52 -6.86 4.90
C TRP A 91 4.47 -6.47 5.95
N ASN A 92 4.78 -6.63 7.24
CA ASN A 92 3.84 -6.25 8.30
C ASN A 92 3.61 -4.74 8.35
N VAL A 93 4.64 -3.92 8.10
CA VAL A 93 4.47 -2.46 7.99
C VAL A 93 3.54 -2.12 6.82
N LEU A 94 3.70 -2.77 5.67
CA LEU A 94 2.82 -2.57 4.52
C LEU A 94 1.38 -2.97 4.86
N VAL A 95 1.14 -4.17 5.40
CA VAL A 95 -0.23 -4.62 5.72
C VAL A 95 -0.89 -3.73 6.78
N SER A 96 -0.16 -3.43 7.85
CA SER A 96 -0.70 -2.67 8.98
C SER A 96 -0.84 -1.19 8.65
N ILE A 97 0.21 -0.54 8.17
CA ILE A 97 0.16 0.92 7.98
C ILE A 97 -0.48 1.27 6.63
N PHE A 98 -0.07 0.60 5.56
CA PHE A 98 -0.46 1.01 4.21
C PHE A 98 -1.87 0.55 3.84
N TYR A 99 -2.21 -0.71 4.12
CA TYR A 99 -3.57 -1.21 3.93
C TYR A 99 -4.50 -0.91 5.12
N ARG A 100 -3.95 -0.56 6.29
CA ARG A 100 -4.75 -0.26 7.51
C ARG A 100 -5.71 -1.40 7.81
N GLN A 101 -5.26 -2.63 7.61
CA GLN A 101 -6.13 -3.79 7.67
C GLN A 101 -6.58 -4.02 9.14
N PRO A 102 -7.89 -4.07 9.44
CA PRO A 102 -8.36 -4.29 10.80
C PRO A 102 -7.81 -5.60 11.39
N GLY A 103 -7.25 -5.53 12.59
CA GLY A 103 -6.68 -6.70 13.29
C GLY A 103 -5.25 -7.07 12.88
N SER A 104 -4.62 -6.33 11.97
CA SER A 104 -3.20 -6.50 11.65
C SER A 104 -2.30 -6.08 12.82
N GLU A 105 -1.25 -6.85 13.08
CA GLU A 105 -0.23 -6.48 14.07
C GLU A 105 0.91 -5.70 13.40
N CYS A 106 1.35 -4.62 14.02
CA CYS A 106 2.56 -3.90 13.62
C CYS A 106 3.72 -4.37 14.51
N PRO A 107 4.94 -4.58 13.97
CA PRO A 107 6.09 -4.89 14.80
C PRO A 107 6.31 -3.79 15.85
N VAL A 108 6.68 -4.16 17.09
CA VAL A 108 6.91 -3.19 18.18
C VAL A 108 8.08 -2.26 17.89
N LYS A 109 9.12 -2.77 17.21
CA LYS A 109 10.28 -2.01 16.72
C LYS A 109 10.77 -2.57 15.39
N SER A 110 11.57 -1.79 14.67
CA SER A 110 12.31 -2.31 13.52
C SER A 110 13.35 -3.35 13.95
N PRO A 111 13.74 -4.30 13.07
CA PRO A 111 14.84 -5.22 13.34
C PRO A 111 16.12 -4.49 13.77
N THR A 112 16.83 -5.04 14.74
CA THR A 112 18.16 -4.58 15.15
C THR A 112 19.27 -5.12 14.24
N LEU A 113 18.94 -6.14 13.44
CA LEU A 113 19.83 -6.75 12.45
C LEU A 113 20.18 -5.77 11.32
N PRO A 114 21.39 -5.89 10.73
CA PRO A 114 21.79 -5.03 9.61
C PRO A 114 20.87 -5.21 8.41
N ILE A 115 20.66 -4.14 7.65
CA ILE A 115 19.89 -4.20 6.41
C ILE A 115 20.73 -4.93 5.34
N PRO A 116 20.22 -6.02 4.75
CA PRO A 116 20.93 -6.72 3.68
C PRO A 116 21.17 -5.82 2.48
N GLY A 117 22.42 -5.81 1.99
CA GLY A 117 22.82 -5.05 0.81
C GLY A 117 23.13 -3.56 1.05
N ASP A 118 23.03 -3.05 2.29
CA ASP A 118 23.31 -1.64 2.59
C ASP A 118 24.78 -1.25 2.29
N GLU A 119 25.74 -2.13 2.53
CA GLU A 119 27.15 -1.92 2.17
C GLU A 119 27.39 -1.93 0.65
N ALA A 120 26.63 -2.73 -0.11
CA ALA A 120 26.67 -2.78 -1.56
C ALA A 120 25.98 -1.55 -2.21
N ALA A 121 25.00 -0.96 -1.53
CA ALA A 121 24.38 0.29 -1.95
C ALA A 121 25.32 1.51 -1.81
N LYS A 122 26.33 1.42 -0.91
CA LYS A 122 27.36 2.46 -0.67
C LYS A 122 28.54 2.39 -1.64
N THR A 123 28.66 1.35 -2.47
CA THR A 123 29.79 1.20 -3.39
C THR A 123 29.70 2.19 -4.56
N VAL A 124 30.86 2.75 -4.97
CA VAL A 124 30.96 3.89 -5.90
C VAL A 124 30.25 3.61 -7.24
N PRO A 125 29.46 4.56 -7.78
CA PRO A 125 28.83 4.39 -9.09
C PRO A 125 29.90 4.33 -10.19
N GLY A 126 30.05 3.18 -10.87
CA GLY A 126 30.84 3.13 -12.11
C GLY A 126 31.50 1.80 -12.48
N GLN A 127 31.59 0.84 -11.56
CA GLN A 127 32.08 -0.51 -11.88
C GLN A 127 30.91 -1.49 -11.77
N PHE A 128 30.24 -1.74 -12.89
CA PHE A 128 29.17 -2.74 -12.92
C PHE A 128 29.36 -3.67 -14.11
N PRO A 129 29.05 -4.97 -13.94
CA PRO A 129 29.14 -5.96 -15.01
C PRO A 129 28.18 -5.61 -16.16
N GLU A 130 28.65 -5.77 -17.40
CA GLU A 130 27.91 -5.53 -18.63
C GLU A 130 26.88 -6.64 -18.96
N ASP A 131 26.86 -7.72 -18.16
CA ASP A 131 25.99 -8.88 -18.38
C ASP A 131 24.59 -8.65 -17.79
N ASP A 132 23.54 -8.82 -18.61
CA ASP A 132 22.13 -8.60 -18.27
C ASP A 132 21.67 -9.40 -17.05
N HIS A 133 22.20 -10.62 -16.85
CA HIS A 133 21.88 -11.43 -15.67
C HIS A 133 22.41 -10.80 -14.37
N LEU A 134 23.65 -10.31 -14.39
CA LEU A 134 24.28 -9.64 -13.25
C LEU A 134 23.65 -8.26 -13.01
N VAL A 135 23.14 -7.61 -14.06
CA VAL A 135 22.37 -6.36 -13.94
C VAL A 135 21.05 -6.59 -13.21
N HIS A 136 20.33 -7.68 -13.50
CA HIS A 136 19.08 -8.04 -12.83
C HIS A 136 19.29 -8.40 -11.36
N GLU A 137 20.32 -9.18 -11.05
CA GLU A 137 20.68 -9.57 -9.68
C GLU A 137 21.13 -8.36 -8.85
N ALA A 138 21.97 -7.47 -9.41
CA ALA A 138 22.37 -6.23 -8.75
C ALA A 138 21.22 -5.22 -8.56
N LEU A 139 20.25 -5.23 -9.49
CA LEU A 139 19.04 -4.41 -9.40
C LEU A 139 18.12 -4.89 -8.27
N LEU A 140 17.87 -6.20 -8.17
CA LEU A 140 17.16 -6.81 -7.03
C LEU A 140 17.93 -6.57 -5.72
N GLY A 141 19.27 -6.63 -5.76
CA GLY A 141 20.16 -6.36 -4.63
C GLY A 141 20.03 -4.93 -4.07
N ASN A 142 19.79 -3.92 -4.91
CA ASN A 142 19.57 -2.53 -4.46
C ASN A 142 18.14 -2.24 -4.02
N THR A 143 17.18 -3.02 -4.52
CA THR A 143 15.74 -2.83 -4.31
C THR A 143 15.36 -3.11 -2.85
N PHE A 144 15.85 -4.21 -2.30
CA PHE A 144 15.56 -4.63 -0.93
C PHE A 144 16.04 -3.64 0.15
N PRO A 145 17.31 -3.19 0.19
CA PRO A 145 17.76 -2.22 1.18
C PRO A 145 17.00 -0.89 1.07
N ALA A 146 16.72 -0.42 -0.15
CA ALA A 146 15.92 0.79 -0.36
C ALA A 146 14.52 0.67 0.25
N LEU A 147 13.85 -0.48 0.08
CA LEU A 147 12.57 -0.76 0.73
C LEU A 147 12.66 -0.82 2.25
N CYS A 148 13.71 -1.44 2.80
CA CYS A 148 13.92 -1.49 4.25
C CYS A 148 14.00 -0.07 4.84
N HIS A 149 14.75 0.83 4.20
CA HIS A 149 14.82 2.23 4.62
C HIS A 149 13.47 2.95 4.48
N PHE A 150 12.78 2.75 3.35
CA PHE A 150 11.47 3.35 3.08
C PHE A 150 10.42 2.96 4.13
N TRP A 151 10.28 1.66 4.40
CA TRP A 151 9.33 1.15 5.37
C TRP A 151 9.71 1.50 6.81
N ARG A 152 11.01 1.61 7.12
CA ARG A 152 11.46 2.11 8.42
C ARG A 152 11.06 3.58 8.66
N ILE A 153 11.17 4.44 7.65
CA ILE A 153 10.71 5.84 7.74
C ILE A 153 9.19 5.88 7.94
N THR A 154 8.46 5.12 7.11
CA THR A 154 6.99 5.02 7.16
C THR A 154 6.49 4.49 8.49
N TYR A 155 7.18 3.49 9.06
CA TYR A 155 6.92 2.94 10.38
C TYR A 155 7.00 4.01 11.49
N GLY A 156 7.98 4.91 11.42
CA GLY A 156 8.07 6.05 12.34
C GLY A 156 6.93 7.06 12.23
N ALA A 157 6.07 6.91 11.21
CA ALA A 157 4.87 7.69 10.97
C ALA A 157 3.58 6.94 11.39
N ARG A 158 3.66 5.82 12.13
CA ARG A 158 2.49 4.99 12.51
C ARG A 158 1.35 5.72 13.20
N TRP A 159 1.64 6.76 13.98
CA TRP A 159 0.66 7.63 14.63
C TRP A 159 -0.26 8.36 13.61
N ILE A 160 0.10 8.35 12.33
CA ILE A 160 -0.75 8.82 11.21
C ILE A 160 -1.93 7.89 10.93
N TYR A 161 -1.82 6.64 11.34
CA TYR A 161 -2.73 5.57 10.99
C TYR A 161 -3.48 5.07 12.23
N TYR A 162 -2.80 5.10 13.38
CA TYR A 162 -3.30 4.64 14.67
C TYR A 162 -3.15 5.75 15.71
N PRO A 163 -4.13 6.67 15.83
CA PRO A 163 -4.03 7.82 16.73
C PRO A 163 -4.18 7.46 18.22
N ASP A 164 -4.49 6.21 18.55
CA ASP A 164 -4.58 5.74 19.94
C ASP A 164 -3.25 5.16 20.44
N GLU A 165 -2.31 4.83 19.55
CA GLU A 165 -0.99 4.27 19.88
C GLU A 165 0.10 5.36 19.79
N ASP A 166 0.71 5.73 20.92
CA ASP A 166 1.83 6.68 21.01
C ASP A 166 1.62 8.00 20.23
N CYS A 167 0.37 8.45 20.16
CA CYS A 167 0.03 9.62 19.36
C CYS A 167 0.68 10.88 19.95
N PRO A 168 1.45 11.63 19.15
CA PRO A 168 2.12 12.81 19.64
C PRO A 168 1.09 13.90 20.01
N PRO A 169 1.40 14.78 20.98
CA PRO A 169 0.54 15.91 21.32
C PRO A 169 0.21 16.76 20.09
N ASP A 170 -1.02 17.27 19.98
CA ASP A 170 -1.53 17.98 18.79
C ASP A 170 -0.58 19.08 18.28
N LYS A 171 -0.01 19.87 19.19
CA LYS A 171 0.93 20.95 18.89
C LYS A 171 2.21 20.50 18.15
N PHE A 172 2.56 19.22 18.21
CA PHE A 172 3.74 18.66 17.54
C PHE A 172 3.41 17.86 16.29
N LYS A 173 2.14 17.50 16.05
CA LYS A 173 1.71 16.64 14.93
C LYS A 173 2.19 17.20 13.58
N MET A 174 2.02 18.50 13.34
CA MET A 174 2.47 19.14 12.10
C MET A 174 3.99 19.08 11.92
N ALA A 175 4.75 19.44 12.97
CA ALA A 175 6.21 19.42 12.91
C ALA A 175 6.78 18.00 12.69
N ILE A 176 6.16 16.99 13.29
CA ILE A 176 6.52 15.58 13.10
C ILE A 176 6.16 15.12 11.69
N ALA A 177 4.98 15.48 11.18
CA ALA A 177 4.57 15.19 9.81
C ALA A 177 5.53 15.81 8.78
N GLU A 178 5.90 17.08 8.98
CA GLU A 178 6.87 17.78 8.15
C GLU A 178 8.26 17.13 8.19
N HIS A 179 8.70 16.69 9.38
CA HIS A 179 9.96 15.95 9.52
C HIS A 179 9.93 14.63 8.74
N LYS A 180 8.83 13.85 8.84
CA LYS A 180 8.67 12.59 8.10
C LYS A 180 8.62 12.82 6.59
N PHE A 181 7.95 13.88 6.14
CA PHE A 181 7.95 14.28 4.73
C PHE A 181 9.36 14.56 4.22
N ARG A 182 10.19 15.25 5.02
CA ARG A 182 11.60 15.48 4.68
C ARG A 182 12.43 14.22 4.65
N GLU A 183 12.22 13.28 5.57
CA GLU A 183 12.90 11.98 5.53
C GLU A 183 12.59 11.22 4.24
N LEU A 184 11.33 11.26 3.77
CA LEU A 184 10.93 10.64 2.51
C LEU A 184 11.55 11.32 1.28
N ILE A 185 11.63 12.66 1.26
CA ILE A 185 12.34 13.38 0.19
C ILE A 185 13.81 13.00 0.19
N ALA A 186 14.48 13.04 1.35
CA ALA A 186 15.88 12.68 1.47
C ALA A 186 16.15 11.23 1.05
N TRP A 187 15.23 10.32 1.39
CA TRP A 187 15.28 8.93 0.91
C TRP A 187 15.19 8.86 -0.62
N ALA A 188 14.24 9.59 -1.24
CA ALA A 188 14.07 9.60 -2.69
C ALA A 188 15.28 10.20 -3.43
N GLU A 189 15.87 11.27 -2.89
CA GLU A 189 17.09 11.91 -3.41
C GLU A 189 18.34 11.02 -3.26
N GLY A 190 18.37 10.20 -2.20
CA GLY A 190 19.46 9.27 -1.92
C GLY A 190 19.39 7.94 -2.67
N LEU A 191 18.37 7.73 -3.51
CA LEU A 191 18.22 6.47 -4.25
C LEU A 191 19.36 6.24 -5.24
N SER A 192 19.81 4.99 -5.33
CA SER A 192 20.81 4.59 -6.32
C SER A 192 20.31 4.89 -7.74
N ARG A 193 21.26 5.11 -8.67
CA ARG A 193 20.96 5.43 -10.09
C ARG A 193 20.00 4.43 -10.78
N ARG A 194 19.89 3.19 -10.26
CA ARG A 194 19.03 2.12 -10.78
C ARG A 194 17.57 2.25 -10.31
N LEU A 195 17.33 2.94 -9.20
CA LEU A 195 16.00 3.13 -8.60
C LEU A 195 15.42 4.53 -8.90
N ILE A 196 16.15 5.34 -9.67
CA ILE A 196 15.63 6.59 -10.22
C ILE A 196 14.75 6.26 -11.44
N ARG A 197 13.58 6.90 -11.53
CA ARG A 197 12.63 6.74 -12.63
C ARG A 197 13.24 7.19 -13.98
N ARG A 198 13.18 6.30 -14.97
CA ARG A 198 13.64 6.49 -16.37
C ARG A 198 12.77 5.67 -17.31
N GLU A 199 12.82 5.95 -18.61
CA GLU A 199 12.02 5.25 -19.62
C GLU A 199 12.20 3.71 -19.62
N GLN A 200 13.42 3.24 -19.31
CA GLN A 200 13.75 1.81 -19.26
C GLN A 200 13.83 1.26 -17.82
N SER A 201 13.35 2.02 -16.83
CA SER A 201 13.35 1.52 -15.46
C SER A 201 12.46 0.26 -15.36
N PRO A 202 12.85 -0.74 -14.56
CA PRO A 202 11.99 -1.88 -14.26
C PRO A 202 10.67 -1.43 -13.59
N HIS A 203 9.60 -2.19 -13.80
CA HIS A 203 8.27 -1.82 -13.30
C HIS A 203 8.21 -1.62 -11.78
N HIS A 204 8.99 -2.38 -10.99
CA HIS A 204 9.02 -2.22 -9.53
C HIS A 204 9.52 -0.85 -9.08
N VAL A 205 10.37 -0.18 -9.88
CA VAL A 205 10.81 1.19 -9.60
C VAL A 205 9.63 2.14 -9.67
N ALA A 206 8.76 2.02 -10.69
CA ALA A 206 7.55 2.82 -10.77
C ALA A 206 6.60 2.54 -9.59
N VAL A 207 6.45 1.28 -9.18
CA VAL A 207 5.66 0.91 -7.98
C VAL A 207 6.19 1.60 -6.72
N PHE A 208 7.52 1.71 -6.55
CA PHE A 208 8.10 2.41 -5.40
C PHE A 208 7.76 3.89 -5.37
N HIS A 209 7.84 4.56 -6.53
CA HIS A 209 7.47 5.97 -6.62
C HIS A 209 5.95 6.17 -6.41
N ILE A 210 5.11 5.21 -6.82
CA ILE A 210 3.68 5.22 -6.49
C ILE A 210 3.49 5.13 -4.97
N TRP A 211 4.13 4.18 -4.28
CA TRP A 211 4.05 4.05 -2.84
C TRP A 211 4.56 5.29 -2.10
N LEU A 212 5.67 5.89 -2.56
CA LEU A 212 6.20 7.13 -2.02
C LEU A 212 5.12 8.22 -1.97
N HIS A 213 4.46 8.47 -3.10
CA HIS A 213 3.43 9.51 -3.15
C HIS A 213 2.15 9.13 -2.40
N CYS A 214 1.77 7.86 -2.32
CA CYS A 214 0.70 7.42 -1.43
C CYS A 214 1.00 7.78 0.04
N ILE A 215 2.20 7.47 0.54
CA ILE A 215 2.59 7.81 1.92
C ILE A 215 2.66 9.33 2.13
N MET A 216 3.18 10.09 1.16
CA MET A 216 3.20 11.55 1.23
C MET A 216 1.79 12.15 1.35
N LEU A 217 0.80 11.60 0.63
CA LEU A 217 -0.60 12.01 0.77
C LEU A 217 -1.13 11.74 2.19
N ASP A 218 -0.81 10.58 2.76
CA ASP A 218 -1.30 10.22 4.11
C ASP A 218 -0.69 11.07 5.23
N ILE A 219 0.59 11.42 5.11
CA ILE A 219 1.24 12.35 6.05
C ILE A 219 0.43 13.64 6.18
N PHE A 220 -0.09 14.16 5.07
CA PHE A 220 -0.80 15.43 5.06
C PHE A 220 -2.33 15.33 5.15
N ARG A 221 -2.93 14.17 4.87
CA ARG A 221 -4.38 13.97 4.75
C ARG A 221 -5.17 14.53 5.94
N ARG A 222 -4.68 14.35 7.16
CA ARG A 222 -5.32 14.83 8.41
C ARG A 222 -5.24 16.33 8.63
N PHE A 223 -4.38 17.02 7.89
CA PHE A 223 -4.23 18.48 7.95
C PHE A 223 -4.97 19.17 6.80
N MET A 224 -5.46 18.38 5.84
CA MET A 224 -6.39 18.87 4.82
C MET A 224 -7.75 19.08 5.48
N LYS A 225 -8.35 20.27 5.30
CA LYS A 225 -9.64 20.72 5.89
C LYS A 225 -9.57 21.41 7.28
N GLY A 226 -8.55 22.20 7.54
CA GLY A 226 -8.70 23.37 8.43
C GLY A 226 -9.51 24.48 7.74
N SER A 227 -10.28 25.26 8.49
CA SER A 227 -10.87 26.51 7.98
C SER A 227 -9.78 27.39 7.35
N SER A 228 -10.15 28.21 6.35
CA SER A 228 -9.26 29.05 5.56
C SER A 228 -8.33 30.00 6.34
N ASP A 229 -8.55 30.15 7.66
CA ASP A 229 -7.73 30.91 8.59
C ASP A 229 -6.48 30.16 9.10
N ASP A 230 -6.42 28.83 8.98
CA ASP A 230 -5.36 28.00 9.56
C ASP A 230 -4.46 27.37 8.49
N ARG A 231 -4.08 28.17 7.47
CA ARG A 231 -3.11 27.74 6.46
C ARG A 231 -1.74 27.57 7.12
N PHE A 232 -1.45 26.33 7.53
CA PHE A 232 -0.16 25.96 8.09
C PHE A 232 0.93 26.14 7.03
N ARG A 233 1.83 27.08 7.28
CA ARG A 233 3.10 27.14 6.56
C ARG A 233 4.05 26.11 7.17
N MET A 234 4.67 25.30 6.33
CA MET A 234 5.71 24.36 6.76
C MET A 234 6.95 25.15 7.19
N ALA A 235 7.44 24.90 8.40
CA ALA A 235 8.43 25.76 9.07
C ALA A 235 9.86 25.52 8.58
N THR A 236 10.14 24.34 8.05
CA THR A 236 11.47 23.86 7.64
C THR A 236 11.74 24.03 6.15
N PHE A 237 10.76 24.49 5.36
CA PHE A 237 10.92 24.79 3.94
C PHE A 237 11.06 26.30 3.69
N SER A 238 12.02 26.66 2.84
CA SER A 238 12.29 28.08 2.51
C SER A 238 11.26 28.68 1.56
N ALA A 239 10.56 27.84 0.78
CA ALA A 239 9.53 28.28 -0.16
C ALA A 239 8.37 28.96 0.58
N TRP A 240 7.90 30.10 0.06
CA TRP A 240 6.89 30.93 0.73
C TRP A 240 5.49 30.30 0.70
N ASP A 241 5.23 29.47 -0.31
CA ASP A 241 4.03 28.70 -0.57
C ASP A 241 4.11 27.26 -0.04
N SER A 242 5.10 26.98 0.83
CA SER A 242 5.23 25.67 1.46
C SER A 242 4.10 25.41 2.44
N SER A 243 3.12 24.60 2.03
CA SER A 243 2.00 24.18 2.85
C SER A 243 1.72 22.67 2.68
N PRO A 244 1.00 22.04 3.64
CA PRO A 244 0.45 20.70 3.46
C PRO A 244 -0.36 20.55 2.18
N ASP A 245 -1.18 21.54 1.82
CA ASP A 245 -1.97 21.53 0.59
C ASP A 245 -1.09 21.50 -0.66
N ALA A 246 -0.02 22.29 -0.70
CA ALA A 246 0.91 22.31 -1.82
C ALA A 246 1.64 20.96 -1.97
N ALA A 247 2.09 20.36 -0.86
CA ALA A 247 2.73 19.06 -0.87
C ALA A 247 1.78 17.92 -1.27
N PHE A 248 0.53 17.98 -0.80
CA PHE A 248 -0.53 17.04 -1.17
C PHE A 248 -0.85 17.15 -2.67
N ALA A 249 -1.10 18.35 -3.17
CA ALA A 249 -1.39 18.60 -4.58
C ALA A 249 -0.23 18.18 -5.50
N ALA A 250 1.02 18.44 -5.10
CA ALA A 250 2.20 17.97 -5.82
C ALA A 250 2.23 16.44 -5.92
N SER A 251 1.93 15.73 -4.83
CA SER A 251 1.89 14.27 -4.81
C SER A 251 0.73 13.70 -5.63
N VAL A 252 -0.43 14.35 -5.65
CA VAL A 252 -1.55 13.98 -6.54
C VAL A 252 -1.12 14.09 -8.01
N ASN A 253 -0.48 15.20 -8.40
CA ASN A 253 -0.01 15.39 -9.77
C ASN A 253 1.07 14.38 -10.19
N GLN A 254 1.96 14.01 -9.26
CA GLN A 254 2.91 12.92 -9.50
C GLN A 254 2.21 11.57 -9.66
N LEU A 255 1.21 11.25 -8.82
CA LEU A 255 0.43 10.01 -8.97
C LEU A 255 -0.34 9.95 -10.30
N LYS A 256 -0.96 11.06 -10.73
CA LYS A 256 -1.59 11.17 -12.05
C LYS A 256 -0.62 10.72 -13.16
N THR A 257 0.58 11.29 -13.14
CA THR A 257 1.65 10.98 -14.12
C THR A 257 2.11 9.53 -14.01
N LEU A 258 2.44 9.07 -12.80
CA LEU A 258 2.95 7.72 -12.55
C LEU A 258 1.95 6.63 -12.94
N ILE A 259 0.65 6.83 -12.69
CA ILE A 259 -0.38 5.86 -13.06
C ILE A 259 -0.54 5.78 -14.58
N VAL A 260 -0.56 6.93 -15.28
CA VAL A 260 -0.61 6.95 -16.75
C VAL A 260 0.61 6.25 -17.34
N GLU A 261 1.81 6.59 -16.86
CA GLU A 261 3.05 5.96 -17.31
C GLU A 261 3.07 4.46 -17.00
N TYR A 262 2.64 4.06 -15.81
CA TYR A 262 2.64 2.65 -15.41
C TYR A 262 1.74 1.81 -16.32
N ARG A 263 0.52 2.31 -16.59
CA ARG A 263 -0.44 1.65 -17.47
C ARG A 263 0.00 1.63 -18.93
N THR A 264 0.70 2.67 -19.39
CA THR A 264 1.09 2.80 -20.80
C THR A 264 2.35 2.00 -21.12
N ASN A 265 3.33 2.02 -20.22
CA ASN A 265 4.68 1.54 -20.51
C ASN A 265 4.97 0.14 -19.93
N TYR A 266 4.13 -0.37 -19.02
CA TYR A 266 4.40 -1.64 -18.33
C TYR A 266 3.24 -2.62 -18.47
N VAL A 267 3.51 -3.77 -19.10
CA VAL A 267 2.58 -4.90 -19.18
C VAL A 267 2.21 -5.40 -17.77
N ALA A 268 3.10 -5.22 -16.80
CA ALA A 268 2.88 -5.51 -15.38
C ALA A 268 1.67 -4.77 -14.78
N SER A 269 1.18 -3.70 -15.40
CA SER A 269 -0.07 -3.03 -15.01
C SER A 269 -1.30 -3.94 -15.07
N ALA A 270 -1.30 -4.97 -15.91
CA ALA A 270 -2.42 -5.90 -16.03
C ALA A 270 -2.39 -7.07 -15.04
N TYR A 271 -1.25 -7.33 -14.37
CA TYR A 271 -1.10 -8.53 -13.54
C TYR A 271 -0.34 -8.36 -12.23
N SER A 272 0.32 -7.24 -11.97
CA SER A 272 0.93 -6.97 -10.66
C SER A 272 -0.09 -6.29 -9.77
N ILE A 273 -0.41 -6.86 -8.61
CA ILE A 273 -1.34 -6.20 -7.67
C ILE A 273 -0.70 -5.00 -6.97
N LEU A 274 0.62 -5.01 -6.73
CA LEU A 274 1.32 -4.10 -5.80
C LEU A 274 1.14 -2.58 -6.04
N TRP A 275 0.77 -2.15 -7.24
CA TRP A 275 0.55 -0.73 -7.58
C TRP A 275 -0.89 -0.25 -7.37
N HIS A 276 -1.83 -1.17 -7.09
CA HIS A 276 -3.27 -0.87 -7.04
C HIS A 276 -3.63 0.16 -5.96
N SER A 277 -2.84 0.24 -4.90
CA SER A 277 -2.96 1.30 -3.89
C SER A 277 -2.88 2.69 -4.50
N GLY A 278 -2.03 2.91 -5.52
CA GLY A 278 -1.99 4.16 -6.26
C GLY A 278 -3.35 4.54 -6.84
N LEU A 279 -4.10 3.56 -7.35
CA LEU A 279 -5.44 3.76 -7.88
C LEU A 279 -6.42 4.18 -6.78
N ILE A 280 -6.35 3.57 -5.60
CA ILE A 280 -7.19 3.94 -4.44
C ILE A 280 -6.89 5.39 -4.03
N TYR A 281 -5.61 5.72 -3.87
CA TYR A 281 -5.20 7.04 -3.39
C TYR A 281 -5.54 8.14 -4.40
N LEU A 282 -5.30 7.92 -5.70
CA LEU A 282 -5.67 8.88 -6.73
C LEU A 282 -7.19 9.03 -6.83
N ALA A 283 -7.95 7.93 -6.81
CA ALA A 283 -9.41 7.99 -6.82
C ALA A 283 -9.94 8.79 -5.62
N ASN A 284 -9.44 8.53 -4.40
CA ASN A 284 -9.79 9.32 -3.20
C ASN A 284 -9.48 10.81 -3.38
N ALA A 285 -8.32 11.15 -3.94
CA ALA A 285 -7.97 12.55 -4.19
C ALA A 285 -8.91 13.23 -5.20
N MET A 286 -9.31 12.52 -6.26
CA MET A 286 -10.26 13.05 -7.26
C MET A 286 -11.68 13.23 -6.70
N LEU A 287 -12.10 12.37 -5.77
CA LEU A 287 -13.39 12.51 -5.10
C LEU A 287 -13.37 13.58 -4.00
N GLN A 288 -12.20 13.87 -3.42
CA GLN A 288 -12.05 14.91 -2.41
C GLN A 288 -12.14 16.33 -3.00
N ASP A 289 -11.70 16.53 -4.24
CA ASP A 289 -11.76 17.81 -4.95
C ASP A 289 -12.36 17.64 -6.35
N THR A 290 -13.69 17.60 -6.40
CA THR A 290 -14.45 17.53 -7.67
C THR A 290 -14.48 18.85 -8.45
N SER A 291 -13.82 19.90 -7.94
CA SER A 291 -13.65 21.16 -8.67
C SER A 291 -12.52 21.09 -9.71
N ASP A 292 -11.59 20.13 -9.57
CA ASP A 292 -10.58 19.83 -10.59
C ASP A 292 -11.27 19.37 -11.88
N PRO A 293 -11.16 20.09 -13.01
CA PRO A 293 -11.84 19.73 -14.25
C PRO A 293 -11.46 18.34 -14.78
N GLU A 294 -10.32 17.80 -14.36
CA GLU A 294 -9.83 16.47 -14.77
C GLU A 294 -10.23 15.35 -13.78
N TRP A 295 -10.94 15.66 -12.69
CA TRP A 295 -11.24 14.68 -11.63
C TRP A 295 -11.86 13.39 -12.20
N ARG A 296 -12.82 13.55 -13.11
CA ARG A 296 -13.56 12.45 -13.71
C ARG A 296 -12.70 11.60 -14.63
N LEU A 297 -11.79 12.22 -15.38
CA LEU A 297 -10.86 11.53 -16.26
C LEU A 297 -9.94 10.60 -15.45
N TYR A 298 -9.30 11.14 -14.41
CA TYR A 298 -8.38 10.37 -13.59
C TYR A 298 -9.09 9.36 -12.69
N PHE A 299 -10.31 9.66 -12.23
CA PHE A 299 -11.14 8.69 -11.53
C PHE A 299 -11.45 7.48 -12.41
N LEU A 300 -11.94 7.71 -13.63
CA LEU A 300 -12.21 6.61 -14.58
C LEU A 300 -10.92 5.87 -14.97
N LEU A 301 -9.80 6.58 -15.12
CA LEU A 301 -8.48 5.95 -15.32
C LEU A 301 -8.15 4.95 -14.19
N CYS A 302 -8.51 5.27 -12.94
CA CYS A 302 -8.34 4.35 -11.82
C CYS A 302 -9.27 3.13 -11.92
N ILE A 303 -10.54 3.35 -12.23
CA ILE A 303 -11.53 2.27 -12.38
C ILE A 303 -11.12 1.30 -13.49
N TYR A 304 -10.73 1.79 -14.66
CA TYR A 304 -10.27 0.94 -15.77
C TYR A 304 -8.88 0.33 -15.52
N GLY A 305 -8.11 0.86 -14.57
CA GLY A 305 -6.92 0.18 -14.05
C GLY A 305 -7.29 -1.14 -13.36
N TYR A 306 -8.36 -1.11 -12.56
CA TYR A 306 -8.90 -2.32 -11.93
C TYR A 306 -9.55 -3.29 -12.91
N GLU A 307 -10.09 -2.82 -14.04
CA GLU A 307 -10.55 -3.71 -15.10
C GLU A 307 -9.44 -4.64 -15.60
N SER A 308 -8.24 -4.11 -15.82
CA SER A 308 -7.10 -4.93 -16.25
C SER A 308 -6.70 -5.95 -15.17
N LEU A 309 -6.75 -5.55 -13.89
CA LEU A 309 -6.44 -6.40 -12.73
C LEU A 309 -7.56 -7.40 -12.38
N SER A 310 -8.78 -7.19 -12.86
CA SER A 310 -9.95 -8.03 -12.55
C SER A 310 -9.80 -9.47 -13.06
N ARG A 311 -8.93 -9.70 -14.06
CA ARG A 311 -8.65 -11.04 -14.58
C ARG A 311 -7.88 -11.90 -13.56
N PRO A 312 -6.69 -11.49 -13.08
CA PRO A 312 -5.96 -12.25 -12.06
C PRO A 312 -6.52 -12.08 -10.63
N TYR A 313 -7.24 -10.98 -10.34
CA TYR A 313 -7.59 -10.62 -8.97
C TYR A 313 -9.10 -10.38 -8.78
N ARG A 314 -9.74 -11.21 -7.96
CA ARG A 314 -11.17 -11.09 -7.65
C ARG A 314 -11.50 -9.82 -6.88
N ILE A 315 -10.56 -9.34 -6.08
CA ILE A 315 -10.73 -8.17 -5.23
C ILE A 315 -10.97 -6.87 -6.02
N SER A 316 -10.51 -6.79 -7.27
CA SER A 316 -10.68 -5.60 -8.11
C SER A 316 -12.14 -5.21 -8.31
N GLU A 317 -13.05 -6.18 -8.44
CA GLU A 317 -14.49 -5.90 -8.58
C GLU A 317 -15.08 -5.26 -7.34
N VAL A 318 -14.74 -5.77 -6.15
CA VAL A 318 -15.24 -5.25 -4.88
C VAL A 318 -14.68 -3.85 -4.62
N ILE A 319 -13.41 -3.60 -4.96
CA ILE A 319 -12.81 -2.27 -4.88
C ILE A 319 -13.55 -1.28 -5.80
N VAL A 320 -13.77 -1.64 -7.07
CA VAL A 320 -14.49 -0.77 -8.01
C VAL A 320 -15.90 -0.50 -7.51
N GLN A 321 -16.61 -1.52 -7.02
CA GLN A 321 -17.94 -1.36 -6.45
C GLN A 321 -17.95 -0.35 -5.30
N GLY A 322 -17.00 -0.45 -4.36
CA GLY A 322 -16.88 0.52 -3.27
C GLY A 322 -16.52 1.93 -3.74
N LEU A 323 -15.66 2.08 -4.75
CA LEU A 323 -15.33 3.40 -5.32
C LEU A 323 -16.55 4.03 -6.01
N LEU A 324 -17.37 3.21 -6.67
CA LEU A 324 -18.61 3.67 -7.27
C LEU A 324 -19.64 4.06 -6.20
N SER A 325 -19.72 3.35 -5.07
CA SER A 325 -20.52 3.79 -3.92
C SER A 325 -20.11 5.18 -3.45
N MET A 326 -18.79 5.44 -3.33
CA MET A 326 -18.29 6.78 -2.99
C MET A 326 -18.74 7.83 -4.03
N THR A 327 -18.69 7.52 -5.33
CA THR A 327 -19.17 8.47 -6.34
C THR A 327 -20.67 8.76 -6.25
N LEU A 328 -21.49 7.75 -5.97
CA LEU A 328 -22.94 7.92 -5.80
C LEU A 328 -23.26 8.79 -4.57
N ARG A 329 -22.43 8.70 -3.52
CA ARG A 329 -22.57 9.49 -2.29
C ARG A 329 -22.07 10.93 -2.44
N ASP A 330 -20.90 11.11 -3.06
CA ASP A 330 -20.12 12.35 -2.96
C ASP A 330 -20.14 13.20 -4.26
N THR A 331 -20.69 12.67 -5.35
CA THR A 331 -20.67 13.34 -6.66
C THR A 331 -22.03 13.33 -7.34
N ASN A 332 -22.10 13.83 -8.58
CA ASN A 332 -23.31 13.82 -9.41
C ASN A 332 -23.36 12.65 -10.40
N MET A 333 -22.59 11.57 -10.18
CA MET A 333 -22.67 10.37 -11.01
C MET A 333 -24.04 9.70 -10.87
N SER A 334 -24.67 9.37 -12.00
CA SER A 334 -25.97 8.69 -11.99
C SER A 334 -25.85 7.20 -11.66
N ALA A 335 -26.89 6.62 -11.08
CA ALA A 335 -26.96 5.17 -10.84
C ALA A 335 -26.88 4.35 -12.13
N SER A 336 -27.45 4.85 -13.24
CA SER A 336 -27.37 4.19 -14.54
C SER A 336 -25.93 4.07 -15.06
N GLU A 337 -25.13 5.12 -14.86
CA GLU A 337 -23.73 5.14 -15.24
C GLU A 337 -22.91 4.20 -14.35
N ALA A 338 -23.07 4.28 -13.03
CA ALA A 338 -22.34 3.44 -12.09
C ALA A 338 -22.62 1.94 -12.34
N ARG A 339 -23.89 1.57 -12.58
CA ARG A 339 -24.28 0.19 -12.94
C ARG A 339 -23.69 -0.25 -14.28
N LYS A 340 -23.60 0.65 -15.26
CA LYS A 340 -22.97 0.34 -16.55
C LYS A 340 -21.48 0.02 -16.37
N ILE A 341 -20.75 0.86 -15.64
CA ILE A 341 -19.33 0.62 -15.35
C ILE A 341 -19.14 -0.73 -14.65
N MET A 342 -19.97 -1.04 -13.65
CA MET A 342 -19.90 -2.32 -12.94
C MET A 342 -20.22 -3.52 -13.85
N LYS A 343 -21.16 -3.36 -14.79
CA LYS A 343 -21.49 -4.39 -15.78
C LYS A 343 -20.31 -4.63 -16.73
N ASP A 344 -19.75 -3.56 -17.30
CA ASP A 344 -18.61 -3.64 -18.22
C ASP A 344 -17.42 -4.33 -17.54
N LEU A 345 -17.17 -4.03 -16.26
CA LEU A 345 -16.13 -4.68 -15.46
C LEU A 345 -16.34 -6.19 -15.31
N LYS A 346 -17.57 -6.63 -14.99
CA LYS A 346 -17.91 -8.05 -14.85
C LYS A 346 -17.78 -8.81 -16.17
N GLU A 347 -18.17 -8.18 -17.28
CA GLU A 347 -18.03 -8.75 -18.62
C GLU A 347 -16.56 -8.88 -19.06
N SER A 348 -15.71 -7.93 -18.66
CA SER A 348 -14.25 -7.97 -18.89
C SER A 348 -13.52 -8.94 -17.95
N GLY A 349 -14.11 -9.24 -16.80
CA GLY A 349 -13.65 -10.23 -15.84
C GLY A 349 -13.85 -11.67 -16.34
N LEU A 350 -13.04 -12.61 -15.82
CA LEU A 350 -13.23 -14.05 -16.06
C LEU A 350 -14.40 -14.59 -15.21
N ASP A 351 -15.58 -14.00 -15.34
CA ASP A 351 -16.77 -14.27 -14.51
C ASP A 351 -17.15 -15.76 -14.50
N TYR A 352 -16.90 -16.46 -15.61
CA TYR A 352 -17.13 -17.90 -15.73
C TYR A 352 -16.16 -18.76 -14.88
N VAL A 353 -14.95 -18.28 -14.62
CA VAL A 353 -13.96 -18.95 -13.74
C VAL A 353 -14.28 -18.66 -12.28
N LYS A 354 -14.74 -17.45 -11.98
CA LYS A 354 -15.05 -16.98 -10.62
C LYS A 354 -16.32 -17.61 -10.05
N LYS A 355 -17.33 -17.91 -10.88
CA LYS A 355 -18.58 -18.58 -10.46
C LYS A 355 -18.38 -19.97 -9.85
N ASN A 356 -17.26 -20.63 -10.12
CA ASN A 356 -16.94 -21.95 -9.55
C ASN A 356 -16.19 -21.86 -8.21
N MET A 357 -15.94 -20.66 -7.69
CA MET A 357 -15.34 -20.46 -6.36
C MET A 357 -16.43 -20.09 -5.37
N GLU A 358 -16.71 -20.98 -4.41
CA GLU A 358 -17.78 -20.83 -3.41
C GLU A 358 -17.45 -19.78 -2.34
N GLU A 359 -16.17 -19.43 -2.16
CA GLU A 359 -15.74 -18.50 -1.12
C GLU A 359 -15.99 -17.03 -1.50
N GLU A 360 -16.63 -16.32 -0.58
CA GLU A 360 -16.88 -14.88 -0.64
C GLU A 360 -15.57 -14.08 -0.60
N VAL A 361 -15.49 -13.02 -1.42
CA VAL A 361 -14.34 -12.12 -1.44
C VAL A 361 -14.36 -11.26 -0.17
N ARG A 362 -13.30 -11.37 0.64
CA ARG A 362 -13.07 -10.54 1.83
C ARG A 362 -12.00 -9.49 1.53
N ALA A 363 -12.39 -8.23 1.61
CA ALA A 363 -11.56 -7.06 1.35
C ALA A 363 -11.71 -6.09 2.53
N THR A 364 -10.94 -6.31 3.61
CA THR A 364 -11.13 -5.59 4.88
C THR A 364 -10.25 -4.36 5.01
N PHE A 365 -9.34 -4.11 4.07
CA PHE A 365 -8.54 -2.88 4.06
C PHE A 365 -9.37 -1.63 3.69
N MET A 366 -8.79 -0.46 3.94
CA MET A 366 -9.46 0.83 3.79
C MET A 366 -9.60 1.24 2.32
N LEU A 367 -10.81 1.68 1.95
CA LEU A 367 -11.11 2.27 0.65
C LEU A 367 -11.29 3.77 0.74
N ASP A 368 -12.16 4.23 1.65
CA ASP A 368 -12.37 5.66 1.90
C ASP A 368 -11.34 6.14 2.93
N LEU A 369 -10.23 6.68 2.43
CA LEU A 369 -9.08 7.06 3.26
C LEU A 369 -9.38 8.26 4.15
N THR A 370 -10.41 9.04 3.84
CA THR A 370 -10.84 10.19 4.65
C THR A 370 -11.79 9.73 5.75
N LEU A 371 -12.80 8.92 5.41
CA LEU A 371 -13.71 8.32 6.39
C LEU A 371 -12.95 7.44 7.39
N ALA A 372 -11.89 6.76 6.95
CA ALA A 372 -11.05 5.92 7.80
C ALA A 372 -10.42 6.66 9.00
N LEU A 373 -10.37 8.00 8.98
CA LEU A 373 -9.89 8.79 10.11
C LEU A 373 -10.89 8.87 11.26
N SER A 374 -12.19 8.68 10.99
CA SER A 374 -13.28 8.81 11.97
C SER A 374 -14.11 7.53 12.13
N ASP A 375 -14.27 6.75 11.07
CA ASP A 375 -14.98 5.47 11.04
C ASP A 375 -14.21 4.46 10.19
N PRO A 376 -13.17 3.81 10.76
CA PRO A 376 -12.39 2.79 10.07
C PRO A 376 -13.23 1.59 9.62
N VAL A 377 -14.31 1.26 10.35
CA VAL A 377 -15.14 0.10 10.00
C VAL A 377 -15.95 0.39 8.75
N GLY A 378 -16.65 1.54 8.72
CA GLY A 378 -17.41 1.98 7.55
C GLY A 378 -16.53 2.20 6.31
N ALA A 379 -15.28 2.66 6.50
CA ALA A 379 -14.36 2.97 5.42
C ALA A 379 -13.76 1.78 4.65
N THR A 380 -13.99 0.54 5.09
CA THR A 380 -13.44 -0.66 4.45
C THR A 380 -14.00 -0.90 3.05
N VAL A 381 -13.23 -1.55 2.18
CA VAL A 381 -13.68 -1.94 0.82
C VAL A 381 -14.99 -2.72 0.88
N GLU A 382 -15.09 -3.73 1.75
CA GLU A 382 -16.28 -4.57 1.85
C GLU A 382 -17.53 -3.81 2.29
N ASN A 383 -17.43 -2.87 3.23
CA ASN A 383 -18.58 -2.11 3.69
C ASN A 383 -19.01 -1.07 2.66
N MET A 384 -18.05 -0.36 2.06
CA MET A 384 -18.34 0.57 0.97
C MET A 384 -19.00 -0.13 -0.23
N ALA A 385 -18.54 -1.35 -0.58
CA ALA A 385 -19.13 -2.11 -1.68
C ALA A 385 -20.59 -2.54 -1.41
N LYS A 386 -20.92 -2.90 -0.15
CA LYS A 386 -22.29 -3.29 0.25
C LYS A 386 -23.30 -2.15 0.13
N GLU A 387 -22.85 -0.90 0.23
CA GLU A 387 -23.71 0.29 0.07
C GLU A 387 -24.09 0.60 -1.38
N PHE A 388 -23.47 -0.06 -2.36
CA PHE A 388 -23.64 0.28 -3.77
C PHE A 388 -25.11 0.23 -4.23
N ASP A 389 -25.79 -0.88 -3.97
CA ASP A 389 -27.15 -1.08 -4.47
C ASP A 389 -28.14 -0.14 -3.77
N SER A 390 -27.98 0.11 -2.47
CA SER A 390 -28.84 1.02 -1.71
C SER A 390 -28.67 2.47 -2.18
N LEU A 391 -27.43 2.92 -2.37
CA LEU A 391 -27.13 4.26 -2.91
C LEU A 391 -27.64 4.42 -4.34
N ALA A 392 -27.49 3.39 -5.18
CA ALA A 392 -27.96 3.45 -6.55
C ALA A 392 -29.50 3.56 -6.63
N VAL A 393 -30.23 2.82 -5.80
CA VAL A 393 -31.71 2.92 -5.72
C VAL A 393 -32.13 4.30 -5.19
N PHE A 394 -31.43 4.81 -4.18
CA PHE A 394 -31.72 6.15 -3.64
C PHE A 394 -31.51 7.24 -4.70
N GLN A 395 -30.44 7.14 -5.50
CA GLN A 395 -30.17 8.09 -6.57
C GLN A 395 -31.21 8.03 -7.70
N ASP A 396 -31.66 6.84 -8.10
CA ASP A 396 -32.75 6.68 -9.08
C ASP A 396 -34.03 7.40 -8.60
N PHE A 397 -34.35 7.31 -7.30
CA PHE A 397 -35.49 8.01 -6.72
C PHE A 397 -35.32 9.54 -6.74
N LEU A 398 -34.13 10.05 -6.42
CA LEU A 398 -33.85 11.49 -6.50
C LEU A 398 -33.95 12.03 -7.94
N ASP A 399 -33.46 11.27 -8.91
CA ASP A 399 -33.49 11.65 -10.32
C ASP A 399 -34.93 11.63 -10.87
N GLN A 400 -35.77 10.66 -10.46
CA GLN A 400 -37.19 10.63 -10.79
C GLN A 400 -37.95 11.86 -10.27
N ASN A 401 -37.77 12.20 -8.99
CA ASN A 401 -38.43 13.38 -8.42
C ASN A 401 -38.00 14.71 -9.07
N ARG A 402 -36.75 14.78 -9.58
CA ARG A 402 -36.27 15.94 -10.34
C ARG A 402 -36.86 16.06 -11.74
N MET A 403 -37.30 14.95 -12.34
CA MET A 403 -37.96 14.94 -13.65
C MET A 403 -39.47 15.25 -13.55
N GLU A 404 -40.07 15.09 -12.38
CA GLU A 404 -41.49 15.36 -12.12
C GLU A 404 -41.79 16.81 -11.66
N MET A 405 -40.74 17.59 -11.34
CA MET A 405 -40.79 19.04 -11.11
C MET A 405 -40.41 19.82 -12.36
#